data_AF-A0A6C1PGV3-F1
#
_entry.id   AF-A0A6C1PGV3-F1
#
_cell.length_a   1.000
_cell.length_b   1.000
_cell.length_c   1.000
_cell.angle_alpha   90.00
_cell.angle_beta   90.00
_cell.angle_gamma   90.00
#
_symmetry.space_group_name_H-M   'P 1'
#
loop_
_entity.id
_entity.type
_entity.pdbx_description
1 polymer ?
#
loop_
_entity_poly.entity_id
_entity_poly.type
_entity_poly.pdbx_seq_one_letter_code
_entity_poly.pdbx_strand_id
1 'polypeptide(L)'
;MRRAILASIVILAAGSLFAQVGNGLGVQMAGTWQLYRADTIGTFSLNEYRSAAPTRSFIDATLVLQADGSMQSDSMSLRFMEWGEHAGFLFFRTPSGNSFYKVRDLSPDVLYLVSVTVTERNANVTMIEANPNANLLLVRTAP
;
A
#
# COMPACT_ATOMS: atom_id res chain seq x y z
N MET A 1 33.27 -44.18 -3.44
CA MET A 1 31.80 -44.27 -3.50
C MET A 1 31.23 -44.21 -2.09
N ARG A 2 30.53 -43.14 -1.73
CA ARG A 2 29.22 -43.13 -1.03
C ARG A 2 28.91 -41.69 -0.65
N ARG A 3 27.77 -41.24 -1.18
CA ARG A 3 27.23 -39.89 -1.20
C ARG A 3 26.57 -39.60 0.15
N ALA A 4 26.88 -38.46 0.76
CA ALA A 4 26.01 -37.85 1.76
C ALA A 4 25.35 -36.64 1.08
N ILE A 5 24.10 -36.84 0.64
CA ILE A 5 23.22 -35.76 0.18
C ILE A 5 22.67 -35.14 1.45
N LEU A 6 23.27 -34.03 1.89
CA LEU A 6 22.68 -33.18 2.92
C LEU A 6 21.72 -32.22 2.21
N ALA A 7 20.44 -32.44 2.46
CA ALA A 7 19.36 -31.55 2.07
C ALA A 7 19.57 -30.19 2.74
N SER A 8 20.02 -29.21 1.97
CA SER A 8 19.98 -27.81 2.38
C SER A 8 18.54 -27.33 2.27
N ILE A 9 17.80 -27.52 3.36
CA ILE A 9 16.58 -26.77 3.65
C ILE A 9 17.00 -25.30 3.66
N VAL A 10 16.72 -24.58 2.58
CA VAL A 10 16.73 -23.11 2.62
C VAL A 10 15.45 -22.73 3.38
N ILE A 11 15.57 -22.68 4.71
CA ILE A 11 14.74 -21.83 5.54
C ILE A 11 14.99 -20.43 4.98
N LEU A 12 14.09 -19.97 4.11
CA LEU A 12 13.99 -18.56 3.77
C LEU A 12 13.65 -17.89 5.11
N ALA A 13 14.68 -17.33 5.73
CA ALA A 13 14.57 -16.64 6.98
C ALA A 13 13.46 -15.60 6.82
N ALA A 14 12.38 -15.79 7.59
CA ALA A 14 11.48 -14.75 8.02
C ALA A 14 12.24 -13.77 8.94
N GLY A 15 13.36 -13.26 8.44
CA GLY A 15 14.14 -12.20 9.04
C GLY A 15 13.41 -10.92 8.68
N SER A 16 12.60 -10.48 9.64
CA SER A 16 12.12 -9.11 9.82
C SER A 16 12.91 -8.08 9.01
N LEU A 17 12.41 -7.84 7.79
CA LEU A 17 12.67 -6.63 7.03
C LEU A 17 11.97 -5.50 7.78
N PHE A 18 12.53 -5.09 8.92
CA PHE A 18 12.17 -3.82 9.52
C PHE A 18 12.38 -2.79 8.43
N ALA A 19 11.27 -2.21 8.00
CA ALA A 19 11.22 -1.19 6.99
C ALA A 19 12.26 -0.14 7.37
N GLN A 20 13.33 -0.05 6.57
CA GLN A 20 14.06 1.18 6.45
C GLN A 20 13.09 2.18 5.84
N VAL A 21 12.24 2.76 6.69
CA VAL A 21 11.60 4.05 6.50
C VAL A 21 12.72 5.09 6.57
N GLY A 22 13.69 4.95 5.68
CA GLY A 22 14.89 5.75 5.58
C GLY A 22 14.63 6.86 4.60
N ASN A 23 13.73 7.76 4.97
CA ASN A 23 13.52 9.13 4.50
C ASN A 23 12.22 9.62 5.15
N GLY A 24 12.13 10.89 5.58
CA GLY A 24 11.10 11.42 6.48
C GLY A 24 9.62 11.22 6.07
N LEU A 25 9.36 10.63 4.90
CA LEU A 25 8.05 10.19 4.43
C LEU A 25 7.35 9.26 5.40
N GLY A 26 8.00 8.23 5.96
CA GLY A 26 7.20 7.28 6.75
C GLY A 26 6.89 7.70 8.19
N VAL A 27 7.60 8.69 8.73
CA VAL A 27 7.12 9.42 9.93
C VAL A 27 5.91 10.29 9.56
N GLN A 28 5.93 10.93 8.38
CA GLN A 28 4.83 11.75 7.89
C GLN A 28 3.61 10.93 7.46
N MET A 29 3.78 9.67 7.07
CA MET A 29 2.69 8.78 6.65
C MET A 29 2.05 8.01 7.80
N ALA A 30 2.71 7.91 8.96
CA ALA A 30 2.13 7.27 10.13
C ALA A 30 0.83 7.98 10.56
N GLY A 31 -0.16 7.19 10.96
CA GLY A 31 -1.48 7.65 11.37
C GLY A 31 -2.63 6.87 10.75
N THR A 32 -3.84 7.38 11.00
CA THR A 32 -5.09 6.77 10.53
C THR A 32 -5.57 7.45 9.25
N TRP A 33 -5.90 6.64 8.26
CA TRP A 33 -6.29 7.04 6.92
C TRP A 33 -7.58 6.35 6.51
N GLN A 34 -8.47 7.08 5.86
CA GLN A 34 -9.55 6.50 5.06
C GLN A 34 -9.05 6.27 3.65
N LEU A 35 -9.19 5.02 3.21
CA LEU A 35 -8.89 4.56 1.88
C LEU A 35 -10.13 4.67 0.99
N TYR A 36 -9.92 5.26 -0.17
CA TYR A 36 -10.88 5.30 -1.24
C TYR A 36 -10.24 4.79 -2.51
N ARG A 37 -11.01 4.09 -3.33
CA ARG A 37 -10.59 3.74 -4.68
C ARG A 37 -11.03 4.84 -5.64
N ALA A 38 -10.11 5.33 -6.46
CA ALA A 38 -10.40 6.45 -7.34
C ALA A 38 -11.44 6.10 -8.43
N ASP A 39 -11.51 4.83 -8.84
CA ASP A 39 -12.47 4.32 -9.81
C ASP A 39 -13.92 4.29 -9.29
N THR A 40 -14.12 4.23 -7.97
CA THR A 40 -15.45 4.20 -7.37
C THR A 40 -15.93 5.59 -6.93
N ILE A 41 -15.04 6.49 -6.49
CA ILE A 41 -15.38 7.87 -6.11
C ILE A 41 -16.13 8.62 -7.21
N GLY A 42 -15.77 8.41 -8.49
CA GLY A 42 -16.36 9.11 -9.63
C GLY A 42 -17.87 8.90 -9.83
N THR A 43 -18.45 7.90 -9.16
CA THR A 43 -19.90 7.63 -9.21
C THR A 43 -20.71 8.40 -8.16
N PHE A 44 -20.06 9.20 -7.32
CA PHE A 44 -20.71 10.00 -6.28
C PHE A 44 -20.44 11.49 -6.49
N SER A 45 -21.50 12.27 -6.66
CA SER A 45 -21.41 13.70 -6.95
C SER A 45 -21.10 14.51 -5.67
N LEU A 46 -20.44 15.67 -5.87
CA LEU A 46 -20.24 16.68 -4.82
C LEU A 46 -21.54 17.14 -4.16
N ASN A 47 -22.66 17.05 -4.88
CA ASN A 47 -23.97 17.38 -4.34
C ASN A 47 -24.42 16.35 -3.30
N GLU A 48 -24.24 15.06 -3.61
CA GLU A 48 -24.60 13.96 -2.70
C GLU A 48 -23.74 13.95 -1.44
N TYR A 49 -22.45 14.32 -1.53
CA TYR A 49 -21.56 14.49 -0.37
C TYR A 49 -22.01 15.58 0.60
N ARG A 50 -22.64 16.65 0.11
CA ARG A 50 -23.10 17.77 0.95
C ARG A 50 -24.47 17.51 1.57
N SER A 51 -25.32 16.74 0.89
CA SER A 51 -26.70 16.49 1.30
C SER A 51 -26.86 15.26 2.19
N ALA A 52 -25.88 14.35 2.22
CA ALA A 52 -25.88 13.17 3.08
C ALA A 52 -24.49 12.95 3.68
N ALA A 53 -24.43 12.54 4.95
CA ALA A 53 -23.16 12.08 5.51
C ALA A 53 -22.62 10.94 4.63
N PRO A 54 -21.32 10.90 4.31
CA PRO A 54 -20.74 9.77 3.58
C PRO A 54 -21.07 8.50 4.35
N THR A 55 -21.95 7.68 3.79
CA THR A 55 -22.15 6.34 4.33
C THR A 55 -20.84 5.58 4.17
N ARG A 56 -20.54 4.67 5.11
CA ARG A 56 -19.35 3.79 5.05
C ARG A 56 -19.19 3.03 3.71
N SER A 57 -20.18 3.09 2.82
CA SER A 57 -20.16 2.54 1.46
C SER A 57 -19.09 3.12 0.53
N PHE A 58 -18.54 4.31 0.80
CA PHE A 58 -17.51 4.94 -0.06
C PHE A 58 -16.08 4.71 0.42
N ILE A 59 -15.93 4.52 1.73
CA ILE A 59 -14.65 4.21 2.35
C ILE A 59 -14.42 2.72 2.10
N ASP A 60 -13.42 2.39 1.29
CA ASP A 60 -13.05 0.99 1.05
C ASP A 60 -12.47 0.39 2.32
N ALA A 61 -11.68 1.18 3.06
CA ALA A 61 -11.07 0.76 4.31
C ALA A 61 -10.62 1.93 5.19
N THR A 62 -10.45 1.66 6.47
CA THR A 62 -9.60 2.41 7.40
C THR A 62 -8.24 1.72 7.47
N LEU A 63 -7.18 2.49 7.23
CA LEU A 63 -5.79 2.04 7.37
C LEU A 63 -5.15 2.74 8.56
N VAL A 64 -4.51 1.99 9.45
CA VAL A 64 -3.66 2.54 10.51
C VAL A 64 -2.23 2.19 10.14
N LEU A 65 -1.46 3.18 9.69
CA LEU A 65 -0.06 3.02 9.31
C LEU A 65 0.84 3.36 10.50
N GLN A 66 1.69 2.42 10.90
CA GLN A 66 2.67 2.61 11.96
C GLN A 66 4.03 2.97 11.37
N ALA A 67 4.80 3.79 12.08
CA ALA A 67 6.11 4.27 11.61
C ALA A 67 7.16 3.16 11.42
N ASP A 68 6.92 1.96 11.97
CA ASP A 68 7.77 0.77 11.80
C ASP A 68 7.45 -0.06 10.54
N GLY A 69 6.49 0.38 9.72
CA GLY A 69 6.03 -0.32 8.52
C GLY A 69 4.92 -1.34 8.77
N SER A 70 4.53 -1.59 10.03
CA SER A 70 3.34 -2.37 10.33
C SER A 70 2.07 -1.57 10.01
N MET A 71 0.98 -2.27 9.72
CA MET A 71 -0.32 -1.61 9.56
C MET A 71 -1.49 -2.47 10.02
N GLN A 72 -2.61 -1.80 10.28
CA GLN A 72 -3.92 -2.43 10.43
C GLN A 72 -4.82 -1.95 9.30
N SER A 73 -5.63 -2.85 8.75
CA SER A 73 -6.60 -2.55 7.71
C SER A 73 -7.88 -3.34 8.00
N ASP A 74 -9.03 -2.67 7.89
CA ASP A 74 -10.34 -3.34 7.85
C ASP A 74 -10.77 -3.69 6.39
N SER A 75 -9.90 -3.47 5.40
CA SER A 75 -10.18 -3.79 4.00
C SER A 75 -10.36 -5.29 3.81
N MET A 76 -11.56 -5.70 3.43
CA MET A 76 -11.86 -7.10 3.10
C MET A 76 -11.38 -7.49 1.68
N SER A 77 -11.26 -6.50 0.80
CA SER A 77 -10.93 -6.65 -0.63
C SER A 77 -9.42 -6.64 -0.87
N LEU A 78 -8.71 -5.65 -0.34
CA LEU A 78 -7.29 -5.42 -0.62
C LEU A 78 -6.36 -6.08 0.40
N ARG A 79 -6.82 -6.27 1.65
CA ARG A 79 -6.13 -7.03 2.70
C ARG A 79 -4.67 -6.62 2.90
N PHE A 80 -4.41 -5.32 3.03
CA PHE A 80 -3.06 -4.82 3.28
C PHE A 80 -2.55 -5.24 4.66
N MET A 81 -1.34 -5.78 4.71
CA MET A 81 -0.73 -6.34 5.93
C MET A 81 0.44 -5.49 6.44
N GLU A 82 1.21 -4.92 5.52
CA GLU A 82 2.39 -4.11 5.82
C GLU A 82 2.53 -3.03 4.75
N TRP A 83 3.27 -1.98 5.08
CA TRP A 83 3.62 -0.92 4.16
C TRP A 83 5.09 -0.55 4.28
N GLY A 84 5.62 0.04 3.22
CA GLY A 84 6.98 0.54 3.23
C GLY A 84 7.30 1.27 1.95
N GLU A 85 8.56 1.69 1.83
CA GLU A 85 9.08 2.34 0.64
C GLU A 85 10.16 1.48 0.02
N HIS A 86 10.14 1.36 -1.31
CA HIS A 86 11.19 0.73 -2.06
C HIS A 86 11.43 1.48 -3.36
N ALA A 87 12.67 1.88 -3.62
CA ALA A 87 13.08 2.57 -4.85
C ALA A 87 12.20 3.79 -5.21
N GLY A 88 11.72 4.54 -4.22
CA GLY A 88 10.86 5.71 -4.41
C GLY A 88 9.39 5.41 -4.76
N PHE A 89 8.97 4.15 -4.53
CA PHE A 89 7.59 3.70 -4.56
C PHE A 89 7.13 3.33 -3.16
N LEU A 90 5.92 3.73 -2.83
CA LEU A 90 5.19 3.17 -1.70
C LEU A 90 4.73 1.77 -2.10
N PHE A 91 4.89 0.80 -1.22
CA PHE A 91 4.28 -0.51 -1.42
C PHE A 91 3.39 -0.89 -0.24
N PHE A 92 2.34 -1.64 -0.55
CA PHE A 92 1.55 -2.37 0.43
C PHE A 92 1.69 -3.86 0.18
N ARG A 93 2.03 -4.64 1.21
CA ARG A 93 2.07 -6.09 1.12
C ARG A 93 0.66 -6.65 1.31
N THR A 94 0.23 -7.47 0.36
CA THR A 94 -1.03 -8.23 0.43
C THR A 94 -0.72 -9.74 0.42
N PRO A 95 -1.69 -10.61 0.77
CA PRO A 95 -1.51 -12.05 0.67
C PRO A 95 -1.15 -12.55 -0.74
N SER A 96 -1.55 -11.82 -1.80
CA SER A 96 -1.24 -12.17 -3.20
C SER A 96 0.08 -11.56 -3.71
N GLY A 97 0.74 -10.72 -2.92
CA GLY A 97 1.99 -10.06 -3.29
C GLY A 97 2.02 -8.56 -2.98
N ASN A 98 3.08 -7.88 -3.39
CA ASN A 98 3.23 -6.44 -3.17
C ASN A 98 2.44 -5.64 -4.21
N SER A 99 1.69 -4.65 -3.75
CA SER A 99 1.09 -3.61 -4.58
C SER A 99 1.93 -2.36 -4.51
N PHE A 100 2.38 -1.83 -5.64
CA PHE A 100 3.26 -0.66 -5.71
C PHE A 100 2.51 0.58 -6.16
N TYR A 101 2.90 1.72 -5.60
CA TYR A 101 2.27 3.01 -5.84
C TYR A 101 3.30 4.13 -5.96
N LYS A 102 3.11 5.00 -6.93
CA LYS A 102 3.78 6.30 -6.96
C LYS A 102 2.91 7.33 -6.24
N VAL A 103 3.47 7.97 -5.22
CA VAL A 103 2.82 9.10 -4.54
C VAL A 103 2.92 10.31 -5.47
N ARG A 104 1.77 10.88 -5.88
CA ARG A 104 1.73 12.06 -6.75
C ARG A 104 1.58 13.35 -5.97
N ASP A 105 0.63 13.36 -5.03
CA ASP A 105 0.41 14.50 -4.14
C ASP A 105 0.51 13.99 -2.70
N LEU A 106 1.39 14.64 -1.93
CA LEU A 106 1.58 14.42 -0.51
C LEU A 106 1.27 15.72 0.21
N SER A 107 0.06 15.81 0.74
CA SER A 107 -0.25 16.78 1.78
C SER A 107 -0.32 16.06 3.13
N PRO A 108 -0.26 16.78 4.26
CA PRO A 108 -0.44 16.16 5.58
C PRO A 108 -1.74 15.36 5.68
N ASP A 109 -2.77 15.78 4.95
CA ASP A 109 -4.13 15.26 5.11
C ASP A 109 -4.63 14.39 3.94
N VAL A 110 -3.96 14.45 2.78
CA VAL A 110 -4.41 13.75 1.56
C VAL A 110 -3.23 13.22 0.77
N LEU A 111 -3.29 11.93 0.39
CA LEU A 111 -2.36 11.25 -0.50
C LEU A 111 -3.08 10.76 -1.75
N TYR A 112 -2.55 11.11 -2.92
CA TYR A 112 -2.96 10.49 -4.17
C TYR A 112 -1.92 9.45 -4.61
N LEU A 113 -2.34 8.19 -4.67
CA LEU A 113 -1.50 7.04 -4.97
C LEU A 113 -1.83 6.50 -6.37
N VAL A 114 -0.88 6.63 -7.29
CA VAL A 114 -0.98 6.05 -8.63
C VAL A 114 -0.48 4.62 -8.58
N SER A 115 -1.36 3.65 -8.84
CA SER A 115 -0.97 2.25 -8.86
C SER A 115 -0.03 1.98 -10.04
N VAL A 116 1.02 1.22 -9.78
CA VAL A 116 1.97 0.81 -10.81
C VAL A 116 2.17 -0.70 -10.77
N THR A 117 2.29 -1.29 -11.96
CA THR A 117 2.73 -2.65 -12.13
C THR A 117 4.23 -2.63 -12.41
N VAL A 118 5.00 -3.23 -11.50
CA VAL A 118 6.43 -3.39 -11.65
C VAL A 118 6.69 -4.80 -12.17
N THR A 119 7.28 -4.91 -13.35
CA THR A 119 7.70 -6.20 -13.92
C THR A 119 9.18 -6.40 -13.70
N GLU A 120 9.57 -7.49 -13.05
CA GLU A 120 10.97 -7.85 -12.80
C GLU A 120 11.38 -9.07 -13.64
N ARG A 121 12.60 -9.04 -14.17
CA ARG A 121 13.26 -10.19 -14.81
C ARG A 121 14.67 -10.30 -14.25
N ASN A 122 15.01 -11.46 -13.69
CA ASN A 122 16.32 -11.72 -13.09
C ASN A 122 16.72 -10.67 -12.02
N ALA A 123 15.80 -10.34 -11.11
CA ALA A 123 15.98 -9.33 -10.06
C ALA A 123 16.23 -7.88 -10.54
N ASN A 124 16.05 -7.61 -11.84
CA ASN A 124 16.08 -6.27 -12.40
C ASN A 124 14.66 -5.82 -12.74
N VAL A 125 14.30 -4.60 -12.34
CA VAL A 125 13.07 -3.95 -12.81
C VAL A 125 13.20 -3.71 -14.31
N THR A 126 12.28 -4.29 -15.07
CA THR A 126 12.25 -4.23 -16.53
C THR A 126 11.21 -3.27 -17.07
N MET A 127 10.13 -3.04 -16.33
CA MET A 127 9.04 -2.19 -16.77
C MET A 127 8.24 -1.68 -15.57
N ILE A 128 7.77 -0.44 -15.66
CA ILE A 128 6.86 0.17 -14.70
C ILE A 128 5.70 0.76 -15.51
N GLU A 129 4.51 0.20 -15.36
CA GLU A 129 3.31 0.65 -16.05
C GLU A 129 2.32 1.22 -15.05
N ALA A 130 1.64 2.32 -15.39
CA ALA A 130 0.56 2.81 -14.58
C ALA A 130 -0.67 1.92 -14.75
N ASN A 131 -1.30 1.53 -13.63
CA ASN A 131 -2.58 0.84 -13.62
C ASN A 131 -3.68 1.80 -13.13
N PRO A 132 -4.34 2.54 -14.04
CA PRO A 132 -5.29 3.58 -13.66
C PRO A 132 -6.52 3.04 -12.91
N ASN A 133 -6.83 1.75 -13.07
CA ASN A 133 -8.00 1.11 -12.45
C ASN A 133 -7.80 0.76 -10.97
N ALA A 134 -6.59 0.95 -10.44
CA ALA A 134 -6.24 0.61 -9.06
C ALA A 134 -5.68 1.81 -8.28
N ASN A 135 -5.86 3.03 -8.79
CA ASN A 135 -5.43 4.24 -8.08
C ASN A 135 -6.20 4.41 -6.77
N LEU A 136 -5.49 4.86 -5.75
CA LEU A 136 -6.03 5.04 -4.40
C LEU A 136 -5.93 6.50 -3.97
N LEU A 137 -6.90 6.92 -3.18
CA LEU A 137 -6.87 8.18 -2.44
C LEU A 137 -6.89 7.84 -0.95
N LEU A 138 -5.91 8.35 -0.21
CA LEU A 138 -5.90 8.28 1.24
C LEU A 138 -6.22 9.65 1.80
N VAL A 139 -7.19 9.72 2.72
CA VAL A 139 -7.55 10.94 3.44
C VAL A 139 -7.32 10.70 4.92
N ARG A 140 -6.49 11.53 5.55
CA ARG A 140 -6.17 11.41 6.96
C ARG A 140 -7.45 11.65 7.76
N THR A 141 -7.74 10.76 8.69
CA THR A 141 -8.76 11.04 9.69
C THR A 141 -8.11 11.87 10.78
N ALA A 142 -8.68 13.04 11.09
CA ALA A 142 -8.26 13.78 12.27
C ALA A 142 -8.35 12.87 13.51
N PRO A 143 -7.42 13.01 14.47
CA PRO A 143 -7.48 12.27 15.73
C PRO A 143 -8.77 12.56 16.51
#